data_AF-A0A3M0XPC9-F1
#
_entry.id   AF-A0A3M0XPC9-F1
#
_cell.length_a   1.000
_cell.length_b   1.000
_cell.length_c   1.000
_cell.angle_alpha   90.00
_cell.angle_beta   90.00
_cell.angle_gamma   90.00
#
_symmetry.space_group_name_H-M   'P 1'
#
loop_
_entity.id
_entity.type
_entity.pdbx_description
1 polymer ?
#
loop_
_entity_poly.entity_id
_entity_poly.type
_entity_poly.pdbx_seq_one_letter_code
_entity_poly.pdbx_strand_id
1 'polypeptide(L)'
;VSITWETKGKDDKLKLKLYNNTTTDWTLQSLVLVWPADGKKRKIKEIKMSGVKVWEGEAKNSPLTVSNWKKNTTAARTVNAGSPTTMEIKLDGFKTNAGSFFLTLSFSYDTQSCAVASGWP
;
A
#
# COMPACT_ATOMS: atom_id res chain seq x y z
N VAL A 1 6.99 11.08 -1.46
CA VAL A 1 6.98 9.79 -0.72
C VAL A 1 8.41 9.31 -0.62
N SER A 2 8.98 9.18 0.58
CA SER A 2 10.26 8.49 0.75
C SER A 2 9.97 6.99 0.84
N ILE A 3 10.59 6.19 -0.02
CA ILE A 3 10.40 4.73 -0.04
C ILE A 3 11.65 4.09 0.57
N THR A 4 11.53 3.63 1.82
CA THR A 4 12.57 2.80 2.45
C THR A 4 12.21 1.34 2.27
N TRP A 5 13.10 0.58 1.64
CA TRP A 5 12.97 -0.87 1.48
C TRP A 5 13.73 -1.56 2.60
N GLU A 6 13.05 -2.33 3.44
CA GLU A 6 13.69 -3.29 4.35
C GLU A 6 13.26 -4.70 3.97
N THR A 7 14.19 -5.49 3.44
CA THR A 7 14.05 -6.95 3.33
C THR A 7 14.91 -7.57 4.41
N LYS A 8 14.32 -7.99 5.53
CA LYS A 8 14.99 -8.92 6.45
C LYS A 8 14.75 -10.33 5.93
N GLY A 9 15.79 -11.17 5.90
CA GLY A 9 15.80 -12.47 5.21
C GLY A 9 14.66 -13.42 5.59
N LYS A 10 14.43 -14.46 4.77
CA LYS A 10 13.31 -15.45 4.84
C LYS A 10 11.88 -14.90 4.95
N ASP A 11 11.69 -13.62 5.22
CA ASP A 11 10.36 -13.05 5.39
C ASP A 11 9.69 -12.81 4.05
N ASP A 12 8.62 -13.57 3.85
CA ASP A 12 7.59 -13.51 2.80
C ASP A 12 6.82 -12.16 2.79
N LYS A 13 7.48 -11.02 3.03
CA LYS A 13 6.83 -9.71 3.12
C LYS A 13 7.72 -8.56 2.63
N LEU A 14 7.13 -7.64 1.88
CA LEU A 14 7.66 -6.32 1.62
C LEU A 14 7.05 -5.31 2.61
N LYS A 15 7.87 -4.50 3.28
CA LYS A 15 7.39 -3.42 4.16
C LYS A 15 7.83 -2.06 3.65
N LEU A 16 6.89 -1.11 3.66
CA LEU A 16 7.12 0.27 3.27
C LEU A 16 6.59 1.22 4.34
N LYS A 17 7.32 2.30 4.58
CA LYS A 17 6.85 3.40 5.43
C LYS A 17 6.51 4.58 4.53
N LEU A 18 5.23 4.90 4.43
CA LEU A 18 4.72 6.01 3.64
C LEU A 18 4.66 7.25 4.53
N TYR A 19 5.27 8.34 4.07
CA TYR A 19 5.26 9.61 4.80
C TYR A 19 4.66 10.71 3.93
N ASN A 20 3.60 11.33 4.45
CA ASN A 20 2.91 12.46 3.83
C ASN A 20 3.37 13.76 4.51
N ASN A 21 4.23 14.50 3.81
CA ASN A 21 4.78 15.78 4.25
C ASN A 21 3.89 16.99 3.94
N THR A 22 2.68 16.75 3.44
CA THR A 22 1.73 17.81 3.16
C THR A 22 0.80 18.04 4.33
N THR A 23 -0.08 19.04 4.19
CA THR A 23 -1.15 19.35 5.14
C THR A 23 -2.45 18.60 4.85
N THR A 24 -2.49 17.80 3.79
CA THR A 24 -3.71 17.16 3.31
C THR A 24 -3.54 15.65 3.30
N ASP A 25 -4.51 14.94 3.88
CA ASP A 25 -4.51 13.48 3.89
C ASP A 25 -4.57 12.90 2.47
N TRP A 26 -3.86 11.79 2.28
CA TRP A 26 -3.81 11.09 0.99
C TRP A 26 -4.45 9.72 1.11
N THR A 27 -5.46 9.45 0.30
CA THR A 27 -6.07 8.11 0.24
C THR A 27 -5.50 7.34 -0.93
N LEU A 28 -4.94 6.15 -0.66
CA LEU A 28 -4.42 5.26 -1.71
C LEU A 28 -5.55 4.77 -2.61
N GLN A 29 -5.58 5.18 -3.87
CA GLN A 29 -6.60 4.81 -4.86
C GLN A 29 -6.22 3.56 -5.65
N SER A 30 -4.95 3.43 -6.02
CA SER A 30 -4.48 2.25 -6.74
C SER A 30 -3.03 1.92 -6.42
N LEU A 31 -2.69 0.65 -6.63
CA LEU A 31 -1.36 0.11 -6.49
C LEU A 31 -1.06 -0.77 -7.70
N VAL A 32 0.11 -0.58 -8.30
CA VAL A 32 0.65 -1.48 -9.31
C VAL A 32 1.96 -2.04 -8.79
N LEU A 33 2.04 -3.37 -8.67
CA LEU A 33 3.25 -4.06 -8.26
C LEU A 33 3.72 -4.98 -9.39
N VAL A 34 4.94 -4.73 -9.86
CA VAL A 34 5.65 -5.57 -10.82
C VAL A 34 6.73 -6.32 -10.06
N TRP A 35 6.79 -7.63 -10.29
CA TRP A 35 7.89 -8.48 -9.85
C TRP A 35 8.40 -9.35 -11.00
N PRO A 36 9.63 -9.86 -10.93
CA PRO A 36 10.15 -10.75 -11.95
C PRO A 36 9.32 -12.03 -11.99
N ALA A 37 8.79 -12.35 -13.17
CA ALA A 37 8.01 -13.55 -13.39
C ALA A 37 8.88 -14.80 -13.18
N ASP A 38 8.33 -15.82 -12.53
CA ASP A 38 9.02 -17.09 -12.26
C ASP A 38 8.02 -18.24 -12.28
N GLY A 39 7.50 -18.55 -13.48
CA GLY A 39 6.78 -19.79 -13.76
C GLY A 39 5.61 -20.11 -12.80
N LYS A 40 4.92 -19.09 -12.26
CA LYS A 40 3.79 -19.18 -11.30
C LYS A 40 4.13 -19.52 -9.83
N LYS A 41 5.41 -19.64 -9.46
CA LYS A 41 5.79 -19.93 -8.05
C LYS A 41 5.59 -18.72 -7.14
N ARG A 42 5.82 -17.52 -7.68
CA ARG A 42 5.70 -16.25 -6.96
C ARG A 42 4.26 -15.76 -6.94
N LYS A 43 3.80 -15.38 -5.76
CA LYS A 43 2.46 -14.83 -5.60
C LYS A 43 2.37 -13.80 -4.47
N ILE A 44 1.49 -12.82 -4.67
CA ILE A 44 1.07 -11.90 -3.61
C ILE A 44 -0.19 -12.47 -2.97
N LYS A 45 -0.23 -12.46 -1.64
CA LYS A 45 -1.35 -13.00 -0.84
C LYS A 45 -2.20 -11.93 -0.18
N GLU A 46 -1.57 -10.83 0.22
CA GLU A 46 -2.18 -9.88 1.15
C GLU A 46 -1.48 -8.53 1.03
N ILE A 47 -2.26 -7.44 1.14
CA ILE A 47 -1.73 -6.11 1.38
C ILE A 47 -2.39 -5.56 2.64
N LYS A 48 -1.56 -5.09 3.56
CA LYS A 48 -1.97 -4.42 4.80
C LYS A 48 -1.50 -2.98 4.81
N MET A 49 -2.32 -2.10 5.37
CA MET A 49 -1.94 -0.74 5.74
C MET A 49 -2.34 -0.48 7.18
N SER A 50 -1.41 0.05 7.98
CA SER A 50 -1.59 0.25 9.42
C SER A 50 -2.09 -0.99 10.15
N GLY A 51 -1.61 -2.18 9.75
CA GLY A 51 -2.02 -3.48 10.29
C GLY A 51 -3.36 -4.02 9.78
N VAL A 52 -4.18 -3.19 9.12
CA VAL A 52 -5.49 -3.57 8.57
C VAL A 52 -5.32 -4.17 7.18
N LYS A 53 -6.00 -5.29 6.90
CA LYS A 53 -5.99 -5.93 5.59
C LYS A 53 -6.82 -5.12 4.60
N VAL A 54 -6.18 -4.45 3.64
CA VAL A 54 -6.84 -3.59 2.63
C VAL A 54 -7.09 -4.32 1.31
N TRP A 55 -6.32 -5.38 1.04
CA TRP A 55 -6.53 -6.29 -0.08
C TRP A 55 -6.12 -7.71 0.30
N GLU A 56 -6.80 -8.69 -0.27
CA GLU A 56 -6.52 -10.12 -0.11
C GLU A 56 -6.87 -10.84 -1.39
N GLY A 57 -6.00 -11.75 -1.82
CA GLY A 57 -6.19 -12.54 -3.02
C GLY A 57 -4.93 -13.33 -3.34
N GLU A 58 -5.03 -14.29 -4.25
CA GLU A 58 -3.88 -15.04 -4.74
C GLU A 58 -3.48 -14.52 -6.13
N ALA A 59 -2.59 -13.52 -6.17
CA ALA A 59 -2.10 -12.94 -7.42
C ALA A 59 -0.81 -13.64 -7.87
N LYS A 60 -0.93 -14.52 -8.87
CA LYS A 60 0.20 -15.24 -9.49
C LYS A 60 0.83 -14.51 -10.68
N ASN A 61 0.15 -13.51 -11.21
CA ASN A 61 0.56 -12.77 -12.39
C ASN A 61 1.23 -11.45 -12.01
N SER A 62 2.29 -11.11 -12.73
CA SER A 62 2.96 -9.80 -12.68
C SER A 62 2.71 -9.09 -14.01
N PRO A 63 2.26 -7.81 -14.03
CA PRO A 63 1.97 -6.97 -12.87
C PRO A 63 0.68 -7.37 -12.14
N LEU A 64 0.63 -7.07 -10.83
CA LEU A 64 -0.61 -6.96 -10.07
C LEU A 64 -1.06 -5.51 -10.07
N THR A 65 -2.30 -5.26 -10.50
CA THR A 65 -2.97 -3.98 -10.28
C THR A 65 -4.06 -4.17 -9.23
N VAL A 66 -4.07 -3.32 -8.20
CA VAL A 66 -5.11 -3.27 -7.19
C VAL A 66 -5.75 -1.89 -7.19
N SER A 67 -7.05 -1.85 -7.45
CA SER A 67 -7.92 -0.68 -7.29
C SER A 67 -9.23 -1.04 -6.59
N ASN A 68 -9.56 -2.33 -6.54
CA ASN A 68 -10.69 -2.91 -5.84
C ASN A 68 -10.31 -3.27 -4.39
N TRP A 69 -10.23 -2.24 -3.54
CA TRP A 69 -9.92 -2.42 -2.13
C TRP A 69 -11.08 -3.06 -1.36
N LYS A 70 -10.79 -3.71 -0.23
CA LYS A 70 -11.82 -4.20 0.68
C LYS A 70 -12.72 -3.05 1.16
N LYS A 71 -14.03 -3.30 1.29
CA LYS A 71 -14.98 -2.32 1.85
C LYS A 71 -14.54 -1.86 3.24
N ASN A 72 -14.88 -0.62 3.60
CA ASN A 72 -14.59 -0.02 4.91
C ASN A 72 -13.09 0.07 5.27
N THR A 73 -12.20 0.01 4.27
CA THR A 73 -10.75 0.15 4.50
C THR A 73 -10.20 1.51 4.11
N THR A 74 -11.06 2.47 3.74
CA THR A 74 -10.64 3.82 3.32
C THR A 74 -9.75 4.49 4.38
N ALA A 75 -10.16 4.49 5.65
CA ALA A 75 -9.36 5.04 6.74
C ALA A 75 -7.97 4.38 6.87
N ALA A 76 -7.90 3.05 6.71
CA ALA A 76 -6.63 2.33 6.73
C ALA A 76 -5.73 2.64 5.51
N ARG A 77 -6.35 2.95 4.36
CA ARG A 77 -5.67 3.36 3.13
C ARG A 77 -5.27 4.84 3.10
N THR A 78 -5.64 5.60 4.13
CA THR A 78 -5.26 7.00 4.27
C THR A 78 -3.88 7.11 4.91
N VAL A 79 -3.04 7.94 4.30
CA VAL A 79 -1.76 8.40 4.84
C VAL A 79 -1.97 9.80 5.38
N ASN A 80 -2.16 9.88 6.68
CA ASN A 80 -2.47 11.14 7.37
C ASN A 80 -1.31 12.13 7.22
N ALA A 81 -1.65 13.41 7.10
CA ALA A 81 -0.69 14.50 7.10
C ALA A 81 0.25 14.42 8.33
N GLY A 82 1.56 14.51 8.10
CA GLY A 82 2.58 14.54 9.14
C GLY A 82 2.78 13.22 9.91
N SER A 83 2.04 12.15 9.59
CA SER A 83 2.14 10.86 10.28
C SER A 83 2.51 9.73 9.32
N PRO A 84 3.48 8.86 9.67
CA PRO A 84 3.85 7.76 8.80
C PRO A 84 2.81 6.62 8.86
N THR A 85 2.45 6.09 7.69
CA THR A 85 1.63 4.88 7.54
C THR A 85 2.50 3.72 7.07
N THR A 86 2.42 2.57 7.76
CA THR A 86 3.12 1.35 7.33
C THR A 86 2.27 0.56 6.35
N MET A 87 2.85 0.19 5.21
CA MET A 87 2.28 -0.78 4.26
C MET A 87 3.08 -2.08 4.32
N GLU A 88 2.39 -3.22 4.34
CA GLU A 88 2.99 -4.54 4.23
C GLU A 88 2.36 -5.32 3.08
N ILE A 89 3.17 -5.87 2.19
CA ILE A 89 2.73 -6.75 1.10
C ILE A 89 3.25 -8.15 1.38
N LYS A 90 2.36 -9.12 1.59
CA LYS A 90 2.72 -10.51 1.82
C LYS A 90 2.99 -11.21 0.49
N LEU A 91 4.22 -11.68 0.36
CA LEU A 91 4.79 -12.42 -0.74
C LEU A 91 4.74 -13.93 -0.42
N ASP A 92 4.84 -14.78 -1.43
CA ASP A 92 5.08 -16.22 -1.27
C ASP A 92 5.83 -16.73 -2.51
N GLY A 93 6.80 -17.62 -2.30
CA GLY A 93 7.65 -18.15 -3.37
C GLY A 93 8.77 -17.21 -3.83
N PHE A 94 9.04 -16.13 -3.09
CA PHE A 94 10.12 -15.18 -3.38
C PHE A 94 11.38 -15.55 -2.58
N LYS A 95 12.11 -16.57 -3.03
CA LYS A 95 13.42 -16.89 -2.45
C LYS A 95 14.45 -15.83 -2.86
N THR A 96 15.32 -15.44 -1.93
CA THR A 96 16.33 -14.37 -2.03
C THR A 96 17.14 -14.43 -3.33
N ASN A 97 17.33 -13.26 -3.98
CA ASN A 97 18.08 -12.97 -5.22
C ASN A 97 17.29 -12.89 -6.53
N ALA A 98 15.96 -12.86 -6.48
CA ALA A 98 15.17 -12.83 -7.69
C ALA A 98 14.75 -11.43 -8.14
N GLY A 99 15.68 -10.68 -8.75
CA GLY A 99 15.40 -9.49 -9.57
C GLY A 99 14.73 -8.30 -8.88
N SER A 100 14.41 -7.28 -9.67
CA SER A 100 13.91 -5.98 -9.19
C SER A 100 12.39 -5.93 -9.12
N PHE A 101 11.86 -5.33 -8.05
CA PHE A 101 10.45 -5.02 -7.91
C PHE A 101 10.19 -3.55 -8.29
N PHE A 102 9.05 -3.30 -8.94
CA PHE A 102 8.56 -1.94 -9.15
C PHE A 102 7.22 -1.78 -8.48
N LEU A 103 7.09 -0.77 -7.62
CA LEU A 103 5.85 -0.42 -6.95
C LEU A 103 5.45 1.00 -7.35
N THR A 104 4.27 1.14 -7.94
CA THR A 104 3.63 2.42 -8.21
C THR A 104 2.41 2.56 -7.33
N LEU A 105 2.30 3.69 -6.63
CA LEU A 105 1.18 4.02 -5.76
C LEU A 105 0.50 5.27 -6.29
N SER A 106 -0.82 5.23 -6.48
CA SER A 106 -1.61 6.39 -6.87
C SER A 106 -2.50 6.81 -5.70
N PHE A 107 -2.42 8.08 -5.34
CA PHE A 107 -3.20 8.66 -4.26
C PHE A 107 -4.17 9.70 -4.81
N SER A 108 -5.34 9.81 -4.20
CA SER A 108 -6.16 11.01 -4.27
C SER A 108 -5.90 11.85 -3.03
N TYR A 109 -5.91 13.16 -3.19
CA TYR A 109 -6.02 14.12 -2.10
C TYR A 109 -7.39 14.78 -2.24
N ASP A 110 -8.18 14.78 -1.16
CA ASP A 110 -9.43 15.52 -1.16
C ASP A 110 -9.14 16.94 -0.68
N THR A 111 -9.58 17.95 -1.43
CA THR A 111 -9.53 19.36 -1.02
C THR A 111 -10.91 19.82 -0.58
N GLN A 112 -11.52 19.18 0.42
CA GLN A 112 -12.63 19.65 1.30
C GLN A 112 -13.17 18.44 2.09
N SER A 113 -13.51 18.51 3.37
CA SER A 113 -14.29 19.55 4.06
C SER A 113 -13.87 19.73 5.53
N CYS A 114 -13.24 20.86 5.86
CA CYS A 114 -13.47 21.46 7.17
C CYS A 114 -14.87 22.08 7.13
N ALA A 115 -15.89 21.32 7.51
CA ALA A 115 -17.11 21.93 8.00
C ALA A 115 -16.77 22.51 9.38
N VAL A 116 -16.34 23.77 9.41
CA VAL A 116 -16.39 24.54 10.65
C VAL A 116 -17.86 24.77 10.92
N ALA A 117 -18.46 23.97 11.80
CA ALA A 117 -19.75 24.29 12.36
C ALA A 117 -19.57 25.50 13.28
N SER A 118 -19.62 26.71 12.74
CA SER A 118 -19.88 27.92 13.52
C SER A 118 -21.39 28.14 13.55
N GLY A 119 -22.05 27.49 14.50
CA GLY A 119 -23.44 27.79 14.86
C GLY A 119 -23.49 28.44 16.23
N TRP A 120 -23.63 29.77 16.26
CA TRP A 120 -24.31 30.59 17.29
C TRP A 120 -24.94 31.78 16.54
N PRO A 121 -26.15 32.21 16.89
CA PRO A 121 -26.33 33.09 18.05
C PRO A 121 -26.88 32.42 19.31
#